data_AF-A0A388M4Z7-F1
#
_entry.id   AF-A0A388M4Z7-F1
#
_cell.length_a   1.000
_cell.length_b   1.000
_cell.length_c   1.000
_cell.angle_alpha   90.00
_cell.angle_beta   90.00
_cell.angle_gamma   90.00
#
_symmetry.space_group_name_H-M   'P 1'
#
loop_
_entity.id
_entity.type
_entity.pdbx_description
1 polymer ?
#
loop_
_entity_poly.entity_id
_entity_poly.type
_entity_poly.pdbx_seq_one_letter_code
_entity_poly.pdbx_strand_id
1 'polypeptide(L)'
;MDIRKTLLGQGAKGEQVVGVERRITTTTILLGMRGEITWLKKYLDKADVDEATLDLRTGGTYVIASPWAKRVYVGCTGRPILQRWREHVHAAASDSRGKAPQLYRWMRTFGTDKFVIIPVRHTTKIDDFEFERYLIRDLSPSLNAKGTKGRGAKSRRRKGRRERKKKKGGTVGKAVVAFTTAEGKRTSLLNWLHERSEKPRGKAEVTFTTGEQWADGWKQISKFYEMSEVEANGRKLLLKQARQICQNGGKVVFVRLCKTTTTTERYKRELGRLLRQPKLVVGLARQPTSKLVGLYRTVGLFGRKETREKLKIKIDRVLRKKTGVSVRRRVTVKYPYSSAILKSEVRRLVESEIDGKLDDNALAAFVKKKVRVVSTKNKTVGEVIHNHRRYAHTRPVSCPCEHYHLDKQDGHVLVRVSEMKDVPMFVRNAKNVTRPDEQNSRRDIIQGISMTTAHLKGKKWEVANVDSCVKAGIGAVYMWGEAKELWERISDAPFPEDREPLLIGSSLPKTWQKQQTLAFQLIHPYELWTIWKRRCQQTIAK
;
A
#
# COMPACT_ATOMS: atom_id res chain seq x y z
N MET A 1 24.90 -29.27 18.55
CA MET A 1 23.51 -29.45 18.06
C MET A 1 23.18 -30.91 17.83
N ASP A 2 24.17 -31.77 17.60
CA ASP A 2 23.97 -33.21 17.43
C ASP A 2 23.34 -33.88 18.66
N ILE A 3 23.62 -33.38 19.86
CA ILE A 3 22.92 -33.74 21.11
C ILE A 3 21.39 -33.64 20.98
N ARG A 4 20.86 -32.64 20.27
CA ARG A 4 19.41 -32.47 20.06
C ARG A 4 18.84 -33.61 19.22
N LYS A 5 19.58 -34.06 18.20
CA LYS A 5 19.17 -35.19 17.34
C LYS A 5 19.24 -36.50 18.12
N THR A 6 20.31 -36.71 18.88
CA THR A 6 20.48 -37.91 19.73
C THR A 6 19.35 -38.05 20.73
N LEU A 7 19.01 -36.97 21.45
CA LEU A 7 17.94 -37.01 22.46
C LEU A 7 16.55 -37.17 21.87
N LEU A 8 16.30 -36.58 20.69
CA LEU A 8 15.03 -36.80 19.97
C LEU A 8 14.91 -38.26 19.49
N GLY A 9 16.01 -38.87 19.04
CA GLY A 9 16.06 -40.28 18.67
C GLY A 9 15.84 -41.22 19.87
N GLN A 10 16.30 -40.83 21.05
CA GLN A 10 16.12 -41.57 22.31
C GLN A 10 14.76 -41.35 22.98
N GLY A 11 13.86 -40.54 22.38
CA GLY A 11 12.55 -40.27 22.95
C GLY A 11 12.58 -39.47 24.26
N ALA A 12 13.64 -38.69 24.51
CA ALA A 12 13.78 -37.90 25.73
C ALA A 12 12.59 -36.93 25.91
N LYS A 13 11.97 -36.96 27.09
CA LYS A 13 10.82 -36.12 27.45
C LYS A 13 11.15 -35.27 28.68
N GLY A 14 10.36 -34.20 28.87
CA GLY A 14 10.41 -33.40 30.10
C GLY A 14 11.70 -32.59 30.28
N GLU A 15 12.33 -32.75 31.44
CA GLU A 15 13.40 -31.91 31.97
C GLU A 15 14.71 -31.99 31.17
N GLN A 16 15.02 -33.17 30.62
CA GLN A 16 16.21 -33.36 29.79
C GLN A 16 16.20 -32.45 28.56
N VAL A 17 15.04 -32.31 27.92
CA VAL A 17 14.87 -31.42 26.76
C VAL A 17 15.03 -29.96 27.19
N VAL A 18 14.49 -29.56 28.36
CA VAL A 18 14.64 -28.20 28.90
C VAL A 18 16.12 -27.87 29.10
N GLY A 19 16.87 -28.77 29.73
CA GLY A 19 18.31 -28.59 30.00
C GLY A 19 19.13 -28.40 28.74
N VAL A 20 18.83 -29.16 27.68
CA VAL A 20 19.52 -29.04 26.38
C VAL A 20 19.19 -27.73 25.68
N GLU A 21 17.91 -27.34 25.64
CA GLU A 21 17.49 -26.07 25.06
C GLU A 21 18.09 -24.87 25.79
N ARG A 22 18.14 -24.91 27.13
CA ARG A 22 18.82 -23.91 27.96
C ARG A 22 20.29 -23.79 27.59
N ARG A 23 21.03 -24.91 27.54
CA ARG A 23 22.46 -24.92 27.17
C ARG A 23 22.70 -24.36 25.77
N ILE A 24 21.90 -24.75 24.77
CA ILE A 24 22.01 -24.23 23.39
C ILE A 24 21.75 -22.71 23.36
N THR A 25 20.71 -22.27 24.07
CA THR A 25 20.32 -20.85 24.16
C THR A 25 21.42 -20.02 24.81
N THR A 26 21.87 -20.42 26.01
CA THR A 26 22.94 -19.73 26.75
C THR A 26 24.22 -19.67 25.94
N THR A 27 24.63 -20.79 25.32
CA THR A 27 25.83 -20.82 24.46
C THR A 27 25.70 -19.85 23.29
N THR A 28 24.53 -19.81 22.64
CA THR A 28 24.29 -18.89 21.52
C THR A 28 24.35 -17.43 21.96
N ILE A 29 23.78 -17.10 23.13
CA ILE A 29 23.84 -15.75 23.70
C ILE A 29 25.30 -15.38 23.98
N LEU A 30 26.07 -16.24 24.65
CA LEU A 30 27.49 -15.99 24.95
C LEU A 30 28.32 -15.77 23.68
N LEU A 31 28.13 -16.59 22.65
CA LEU A 31 28.79 -16.40 21.34
C LEU A 31 28.37 -15.09 20.68
N GLY A 32 27.10 -14.70 20.78
CA GLY A 32 26.63 -13.41 20.27
C GLY A 32 27.20 -12.22 21.03
N MET A 33 27.35 -12.31 22.36
CA MET A 33 27.95 -11.29 23.22
C MET A 33 29.46 -11.13 22.96
N ARG A 34 30.17 -12.25 22.77
CA ARG A 34 31.59 -12.26 22.36
C ARG A 34 31.84 -11.71 20.96
N GLY A 35 30.78 -11.54 20.16
CA GLY A 35 30.87 -11.01 18.80
C GLY A 35 31.06 -12.07 17.72
N GLU A 36 31.18 -13.35 18.07
CA GLU A 36 31.28 -14.47 17.11
C GLU A 36 30.07 -14.53 16.17
N ILE A 37 28.89 -14.12 16.68
CA ILE A 37 27.67 -13.97 15.89
C ILE A 37 27.32 -12.48 15.76
N THR A 38 28.17 -11.72 15.07
CA THR A 38 28.05 -10.25 14.91
C THR A 38 26.65 -9.75 14.54
N TRP A 39 25.91 -10.48 13.69
CA TRP A 39 24.58 -10.06 13.26
C TRP A 39 23.50 -10.22 14.35
N LEU A 40 23.75 -11.06 15.36
CA LEU A 40 22.86 -11.32 16.49
C LEU A 40 23.01 -10.25 17.58
N LYS A 41 24.19 -9.61 17.67
CA LYS A 41 24.51 -8.55 18.63
C LYS A 41 23.39 -7.51 18.76
N LYS A 42 22.84 -7.01 17.65
CA LYS A 42 21.74 -6.03 17.64
C LYS A 42 20.44 -6.47 18.36
N TYR A 43 20.22 -7.77 18.53
CA TYR A 43 19.10 -8.32 19.32
C TYR A 43 19.49 -8.45 20.79
N LEU A 44 20.72 -8.89 21.06
CA LEU A 44 21.26 -9.05 22.41
C LEU A 44 21.49 -7.71 23.11
N ASP A 45 21.87 -6.65 22.37
CA ASP A 45 21.95 -5.27 22.87
C ASP A 45 20.59 -4.74 23.39
N LYS A 46 19.50 -5.44 23.07
CA LYS A 46 18.12 -5.11 23.48
C LYS A 46 17.52 -6.18 24.40
N ALA A 47 18.29 -7.21 24.72
CA ALA A 47 17.87 -8.30 25.57
C ALA A 47 18.09 -7.90 27.02
N ASP A 48 17.08 -8.17 27.84
CA ASP A 48 17.04 -7.93 29.27
C ASP A 48 16.75 -9.28 29.90
N VAL A 49 17.81 -10.10 29.93
CA VAL A 49 17.73 -11.52 30.24
C VAL A 49 18.22 -11.72 31.66
N ASP A 50 17.31 -12.02 32.57
CA ASP A 50 17.63 -12.53 33.90
C ASP A 50 17.71 -14.07 33.90
N GLU A 51 18.13 -14.64 35.02
CA GLU A 51 18.25 -16.09 35.16
C GLU A 51 16.90 -16.81 34.96
N ALA A 52 15.81 -16.20 35.43
CA ALA A 52 14.43 -16.70 35.26
C ALA A 52 13.95 -16.66 33.81
N THR A 53 14.52 -15.81 32.96
CA THR A 53 14.20 -15.73 31.54
C THR A 53 14.98 -16.78 30.74
N LEU A 54 16.18 -17.16 31.21
CA LEU A 54 17.02 -18.21 30.61
C LEU A 54 16.45 -19.62 30.80
N ASP A 55 15.57 -19.84 31.77
CA ASP A 55 14.96 -21.15 32.03
C ASP A 55 13.94 -21.58 30.95
N LEU A 56 13.49 -20.64 30.11
CA LEU A 56 12.46 -20.81 29.07
C LEU A 56 11.08 -21.26 29.60
N ARG A 57 10.88 -21.26 30.92
CA ARG A 57 9.62 -21.62 31.61
C ARG A 57 8.71 -20.42 31.76
N THR A 58 9.25 -19.21 31.65
CA THR A 58 8.48 -17.96 31.66
C THR A 58 7.91 -17.62 30.28
N GLY A 59 6.91 -16.72 30.26
CA GLY A 59 6.45 -16.09 29.02
C GLY A 59 7.47 -15.06 28.51
N GLY A 60 7.09 -14.23 27.55
CA GLY A 60 7.90 -13.10 27.15
C GLY A 60 8.07 -12.92 25.65
N THR A 61 8.94 -11.98 25.32
CA THR A 61 9.43 -11.74 23.96
C THR A 61 10.63 -12.64 23.70
N TYR A 62 10.66 -13.28 22.54
CA TYR A 62 11.75 -14.17 22.13
C TYR A 62 12.14 -13.93 20.66
N VAL A 63 13.33 -14.39 20.34
CA VAL A 63 13.90 -14.40 18.99
C VAL A 63 14.12 -15.85 18.59
N ILE A 64 13.66 -16.26 17.41
CA ILE A 64 14.08 -17.52 16.80
C ILE A 64 15.11 -17.19 15.72
N ALA A 65 16.32 -17.68 15.91
CA ALA A 65 17.49 -17.38 15.09
C ALA A 65 18.02 -18.65 14.43
N SER A 66 18.47 -18.55 13.18
CA SER A 66 19.29 -19.59 12.55
C SER A 66 20.70 -19.03 12.30
N PRO A 67 21.71 -19.46 13.09
CA PRO A 67 23.14 -19.20 12.83
C PRO A 67 23.55 -19.50 11.39
N TRP A 68 23.06 -20.59 10.81
CA TRP A 68 23.37 -21.04 9.45
C TRP A 68 22.74 -20.17 8.37
N ALA A 69 21.42 -19.98 8.42
CA ALA A 69 20.70 -19.24 7.38
C ALA A 69 20.79 -17.71 7.56
N LYS A 70 21.32 -17.23 8.70
CA LYS A 70 21.34 -15.81 9.11
C LYS A 70 19.93 -15.20 9.04
N ARG A 71 18.93 -16.01 9.42
CA ARG A 71 17.51 -15.65 9.42
C ARG A 71 17.02 -15.50 10.85
N VAL A 72 16.14 -14.52 11.04
CA VAL A 72 15.60 -14.20 12.36
C VAL A 72 14.10 -14.00 12.29
N TYR A 73 13.41 -14.55 13.28
CA TYR A 73 12.03 -14.31 13.63
C TYR A 73 11.98 -13.72 15.04
N VAL A 74 11.04 -12.81 15.28
CA VAL A 74 10.73 -12.26 16.61
C VAL A 74 9.29 -12.64 16.93
N GLY A 75 9.02 -13.07 18.15
CA GLY A 75 7.67 -13.39 18.62
C GLY A 75 7.49 -13.02 20.09
N CYS A 76 6.24 -12.97 20.54
CA CYS A 76 5.91 -12.97 21.96
C CYS A 76 4.98 -14.13 22.32
N THR A 77 4.95 -14.49 23.60
CA THR A 77 4.06 -15.51 24.15
C THR A 77 3.71 -15.18 25.60
N GLY A 78 2.48 -15.47 26.01
CA GLY A 78 2.10 -15.47 27.43
C GLY A 78 2.25 -16.83 28.10
N ARG A 79 2.58 -17.88 27.33
CA ARG A 79 2.89 -19.24 27.78
C ARG A 79 4.41 -19.41 27.89
N PRO A 80 4.91 -20.43 28.63
CA PRO A 80 6.33 -20.78 28.64
C PRO A 80 6.96 -20.75 27.24
N ILE A 81 8.08 -20.03 27.08
CA ILE A 81 8.80 -19.89 25.80
C ILE A 81 9.13 -21.27 25.22
N LEU A 82 9.49 -22.24 26.06
CA LEU A 82 9.77 -23.61 25.64
C LEU A 82 8.53 -24.31 25.06
N GLN A 83 7.36 -24.11 25.66
CA GLN A 83 6.11 -24.64 25.11
C GLN A 83 5.85 -24.02 23.73
N ARG A 84 6.05 -22.71 23.60
CA ARG A 84 5.89 -22.01 22.32
C ARG A 84 6.90 -22.47 21.27
N TRP A 85 8.12 -22.79 21.68
CA TRP A 85 9.14 -23.39 20.82
C TRP A 85 8.69 -24.73 20.25
N ARG A 86 8.18 -25.64 21.09
CA ARG A 86 7.63 -26.93 20.66
C ARG A 86 6.48 -26.76 19.67
N GLU A 87 5.59 -25.80 19.89
CA GLU A 87 4.51 -25.48 18.94
C GLU A 87 5.05 -25.04 17.58
N HIS A 88 6.13 -24.25 17.54
CA HIS A 88 6.77 -23.85 16.28
C HIS A 88 7.43 -25.03 15.56
N VAL A 89 8.11 -25.91 16.30
CA VAL A 89 8.71 -27.14 15.76
C VAL A 89 7.62 -28.07 15.19
N HIS A 90 6.54 -28.31 15.94
CA HIS A 90 5.43 -29.14 15.49
C HIS A 90 4.72 -28.54 14.27
N ALA A 91 4.48 -27.24 14.24
CA ALA A 91 3.89 -26.57 13.08
C ALA A 91 4.79 -26.59 11.84
N ALA A 92 6.11 -26.61 12.02
CA ALA A 92 7.04 -26.81 10.92
C ALA A 92 6.91 -28.23 10.34
N ALA A 93 6.72 -29.24 11.19
CA ALA A 93 6.56 -30.64 10.77
C ALA A 93 5.20 -30.95 10.11
N SER A 94 4.10 -30.35 10.56
CA SER A 94 2.74 -30.72 10.13
C SER A 94 2.28 -30.22 8.75
N ASP A 95 3.20 -29.73 7.90
CA ASP A 95 3.00 -28.93 6.66
C ASP A 95 1.93 -27.81 6.71
N SER A 96 1.34 -27.56 7.87
CA SER A 96 0.36 -26.51 8.07
C SER A 96 1.00 -25.13 7.82
N ARG A 97 0.24 -24.22 7.22
CA ARG A 97 0.70 -22.82 7.02
C ARG A 97 0.92 -22.10 8.35
N GLY A 98 0.13 -22.45 9.37
CA GLY A 98 0.14 -21.90 10.73
C GLY A 98 0.22 -20.37 10.83
N LYS A 99 0.64 -19.86 12.00
CA LYS A 99 0.68 -18.40 12.30
C LYS A 99 1.91 -17.67 11.73
N ALA A 100 3.00 -18.40 11.46
CA ALA A 100 4.27 -17.86 10.99
C ALA A 100 4.76 -18.61 9.74
N PRO A 101 4.04 -18.54 8.60
CA PRO A 101 4.29 -19.39 7.43
C PRO A 101 5.71 -19.26 6.87
N GLN A 102 6.31 -18.07 6.98
CA GLN A 102 7.67 -17.85 6.52
C GLN A 102 8.69 -18.54 7.45
N LEU A 103 8.51 -18.46 8.77
CA LEU A 103 9.35 -19.20 9.71
C LEU A 103 9.27 -20.72 9.43
N TYR A 104 8.05 -21.25 9.28
CA TYR A 104 7.83 -22.69 9.09
C TYR A 104 8.39 -23.21 7.77
N ARG A 105 8.24 -22.45 6.68
CA ARG A 105 8.89 -22.78 5.41
C ARG A 105 10.40 -22.90 5.56
N TRP A 106 11.03 -21.95 6.26
CA TRP A 106 12.48 -21.98 6.46
C TRP A 106 12.92 -23.11 7.40
N MET A 107 12.15 -23.40 8.45
CA MET A 107 12.39 -24.56 9.32
C MET A 107 12.30 -25.88 8.56
N ARG A 108 11.35 -26.03 7.63
CA ARG A 108 11.26 -27.23 6.77
C ARG A 108 12.44 -27.36 5.83
N THR A 109 12.86 -26.26 5.20
CA THR A 109 13.97 -26.28 4.24
C THR A 109 15.33 -26.55 4.88
N PHE A 110 15.59 -26.03 6.08
CA PHE A 110 16.91 -26.12 6.72
C PHE A 110 17.00 -27.13 7.87
N GLY A 111 15.86 -27.65 8.33
CA GLY A 111 15.76 -28.44 9.56
C GLY A 111 15.49 -27.56 10.78
N THR A 112 14.62 -28.03 11.67
CA THR A 112 14.29 -27.35 12.94
C THR A 112 15.46 -27.36 13.91
N ASP A 113 16.38 -28.32 13.78
CA ASP A 113 17.61 -28.39 14.57
C ASP A 113 18.50 -27.17 14.32
N LYS A 114 18.50 -26.59 13.13
CA LYS A 114 19.30 -25.40 12.74
C LYS A 114 18.75 -24.07 13.24
N PHE A 115 17.79 -24.10 14.16
CA PHE A 115 17.19 -22.92 14.78
C PHE A 115 17.30 -23.00 16.30
N VAL A 116 17.55 -21.85 16.91
CA VAL A 116 17.60 -21.64 18.36
C VAL A 116 16.57 -20.58 18.75
N ILE A 117 15.89 -20.81 19.86
CA ILE A 117 15.03 -19.82 20.49
C ILE A 117 15.84 -19.09 21.55
N ILE A 118 15.77 -17.77 21.56
CA ILE A 118 16.54 -16.90 22.45
C ILE A 118 15.52 -16.03 23.18
N PRO A 119 15.35 -16.19 24.49
CA PRO A 119 14.47 -15.33 25.25
C PRO A 119 15.12 -13.94 25.30
N VAL A 120 14.32 -12.91 25.09
CA VAL A 120 14.82 -11.53 25.03
C VAL A 120 14.48 -10.80 26.32
N ARG A 121 13.24 -10.95 26.79
CA ARG A 121 12.77 -10.37 28.05
C ARG A 121 11.39 -10.95 28.41
N HIS A 122 11.00 -10.78 29.67
CA HIS A 122 9.64 -10.94 30.11
C HIS A 122 9.27 -9.84 31.11
N THR A 123 8.16 -9.15 30.88
CA THR A 123 7.59 -8.19 31.83
C THR A 123 6.11 -8.52 32.05
N THR A 124 5.23 -7.81 31.36
CA THR A 124 3.80 -8.12 31.30
C THR A 124 3.44 -8.50 29.87
N LYS A 125 2.39 -9.32 29.70
CA LYS A 125 1.92 -9.74 28.37
C LYS A 125 1.69 -8.57 27.40
N ILE A 126 1.20 -7.43 27.90
CA ILE A 126 0.93 -6.24 27.09
C ILE A 126 2.23 -5.54 26.69
N ASP A 127 3.15 -5.35 27.63
CA ASP A 127 4.46 -4.72 27.37
C ASP A 127 5.35 -5.60 26.48
N ASP A 128 5.31 -6.93 26.64
CA ASP A 128 6.00 -7.89 25.78
C ASP A 128 5.51 -7.82 24.33
N PHE A 129 4.19 -7.70 24.12
CA PHE A 129 3.63 -7.54 22.78
C PHE A 129 4.07 -6.22 22.12
N GLU A 130 4.08 -5.11 22.86
CA GLU A 130 4.60 -3.85 22.29
C GLU A 130 6.11 -3.91 22.02
N PHE A 131 6.88 -4.68 22.82
CA PHE A 131 8.29 -4.92 22.49
C PHE A 131 8.47 -5.69 21.20
N GLU A 132 7.70 -6.75 21.01
CA GLU A 132 7.75 -7.55 19.81
C GLU A 132 7.56 -6.64 18.59
N ARG A 133 6.56 -5.76 18.66
CA ARG A 133 6.28 -4.77 17.60
C ARG A 133 7.43 -3.78 17.42
N TYR A 134 8.05 -3.32 18.52
CA TYR A 134 9.23 -2.47 18.48
C TYR A 134 10.41 -3.16 17.79
N LEU A 135 10.78 -4.37 18.20
CA LEU A 135 11.86 -5.17 17.62
C LEU A 135 11.61 -5.46 16.14
N ILE A 136 10.37 -5.81 15.76
CA ILE A 136 10.00 -6.05 14.36
C ILE A 136 10.15 -4.76 13.52
N ARG A 137 9.73 -3.61 14.06
CA ARG A 137 9.82 -2.32 13.38
C ARG A 137 11.27 -1.87 13.21
N ASP A 138 12.05 -1.93 14.29
CA ASP A 138 13.43 -1.44 14.35
C ASP A 138 14.39 -2.38 13.59
N LEU A 139 14.37 -3.67 13.92
CA LEU A 139 15.34 -4.64 13.41
C LEU A 139 14.92 -5.26 12.07
N SER A 140 13.63 -5.21 11.71
CA SER A 140 13.06 -5.81 10.49
C SER A 140 13.52 -7.26 10.28
N PRO A 141 13.27 -8.17 11.24
CA PRO A 141 13.61 -9.60 11.16
C PRO A 141 13.10 -10.22 9.86
N SER A 142 13.91 -11.09 9.26
CA SER A 142 13.69 -11.59 7.90
C SER A 142 12.52 -12.57 7.79
N LEU A 143 12.14 -13.23 8.89
CA LEU A 143 11.12 -14.28 8.93
C LEU A 143 9.77 -13.78 9.46
N ASN A 144 9.70 -12.57 10.03
CA ASN A 144 8.42 -11.94 10.31
C ASN A 144 7.81 -11.50 8.99
N ALA A 145 6.76 -12.20 8.58
CA ALA A 145 5.98 -11.82 7.41
C ALA A 145 5.45 -10.40 7.63
N LYS A 146 6.05 -9.41 6.95
CA LYS A 146 5.55 -8.03 6.99
C LYS A 146 4.18 -7.98 6.31
N GLY A 147 3.12 -8.24 7.07
CA GLY A 147 1.73 -7.89 6.78
C GLY A 147 1.37 -7.73 5.30
N THR A 148 1.70 -8.70 4.44
CA THR A 148 1.46 -8.64 2.99
C THR A 148 -0.02 -8.70 2.63
N LYS A 149 -0.92 -8.64 3.61
CA LYS A 149 -2.37 -8.78 3.42
C LYS A 149 -3.20 -7.60 3.96
N GLY A 150 -2.65 -6.39 3.98
CA GLY A 150 -3.47 -5.18 4.09
C GLY A 150 -4.03 -4.77 2.73
N ARG A 151 -5.20 -5.29 2.33
CA ARG A 151 -5.95 -4.84 1.16
C ARG A 151 -6.10 -3.30 1.17
N GLY A 152 -5.47 -2.61 0.23
CA GLY A 152 -5.87 -1.25 -0.17
C GLY A 152 -4.89 -0.09 0.12
N ALA A 153 -3.88 -0.25 0.97
CA ALA A 153 -2.82 0.74 1.04
C ALA A 153 -1.82 0.41 -0.08
N LYS A 154 -1.74 1.24 -1.13
CA LYS A 154 -0.68 1.16 -2.15
C LYS A 154 0.63 0.98 -1.40
N SER A 155 1.19 -0.23 -1.47
CA SER A 155 2.48 -0.57 -0.89
C SER A 155 3.44 0.53 -1.35
N ARG A 156 3.83 1.43 -0.43
CA ARG A 156 4.90 2.37 -0.69
C ARG A 156 6.06 1.49 -1.11
N ARG A 157 6.39 1.52 -2.40
CA ARG A 157 7.39 0.67 -3.06
C ARG A 157 8.56 0.60 -2.09
N ARG A 158 8.83 -0.59 -1.56
CA ARG A 158 9.80 -0.77 -0.47
C ARG A 158 11.08 -0.09 -0.91
N LYS A 159 11.48 0.97 -0.20
CA LYS A 159 12.69 1.75 -0.51
C LYS A 159 13.84 0.81 -0.86
N GLY A 160 14.62 1.16 -1.88
CA GLY A 160 15.69 0.30 -2.38
C GLY A 160 16.67 -0.11 -1.26
N ARG A 161 17.40 -1.22 -1.43
CA ARG A 161 18.43 -1.63 -0.44
C ARG A 161 19.42 -0.49 -0.17
N ARG A 162 19.80 0.27 -1.21
CA ARG A 162 20.67 1.45 -1.14
C ARG A 162 20.05 2.60 -0.34
N GLU A 163 18.78 2.94 -0.60
CA GLU A 163 18.05 3.97 0.19
C GLU A 163 17.91 3.59 1.66
N ARG A 164 17.75 2.28 1.94
CA ARG A 164 17.75 1.76 3.31
C ARG A 164 19.12 1.83 3.96
N LYS A 165 20.20 1.60 3.21
CA LYS A 165 21.58 1.78 3.72
C LYS A 165 21.87 3.27 4.01
N LYS A 166 21.45 4.21 3.15
CA LYS A 166 21.65 5.66 3.38
C LYS A 166 20.97 6.18 4.65
N LYS A 167 19.85 5.60 5.09
CA LYS A 167 19.22 5.93 6.38
C LYS A 167 19.79 5.17 7.58
N LYS A 168 20.60 4.13 7.34
CA LYS A 168 21.31 3.38 8.37
C LYS A 168 22.69 3.97 8.60
N GLY A 169 22.78 5.29 8.82
CA GLY A 169 23.88 5.79 9.65
C GLY A 169 23.86 4.96 10.93
N GLY A 170 25.00 4.34 11.28
CA GLY A 170 25.14 3.19 12.17
C GLY A 170 24.06 3.07 13.23
N THR A 171 22.97 2.36 12.92
CA THR A 171 21.91 2.02 13.89
C THR A 171 22.38 0.79 14.65
N VAL A 172 23.59 0.87 15.20
CA VAL A 172 24.14 -0.15 16.08
C VAL A 172 23.46 0.05 17.43
N GLY A 173 22.73 -0.96 17.88
CA GLY A 173 22.49 -1.25 19.30
C GLY A 173 21.91 -0.19 20.22
N LYS A 174 21.36 0.95 19.74
CA LYS A 174 20.86 2.01 20.63
C LYS A 174 19.95 1.42 21.73
N ALA A 175 20.35 1.63 22.98
CA ALA A 175 19.65 1.11 24.15
C ALA A 175 18.22 1.65 24.18
N VAL A 176 17.30 0.78 24.61
CA VAL A 176 15.88 1.14 24.75
C VAL A 176 15.69 1.76 26.13
N VAL A 177 14.99 2.89 26.20
CA VAL A 177 14.56 3.48 27.47
C VAL A 177 13.61 2.49 28.15
N ALA A 178 14.06 1.92 29.25
CA ALA A 178 13.27 1.12 30.18
C ALA A 178 12.96 1.96 31.42
N PHE A 179 11.97 1.53 32.20
CA PHE A 179 11.67 2.17 33.46
C PHE A 179 11.05 1.18 34.45
N THR A 180 11.27 1.43 35.73
CA THR A 180 10.71 0.66 36.82
C THR A 180 9.63 1.47 37.50
N THR A 181 8.52 0.79 37.80
CA THR A 181 7.37 1.34 38.52
C THR A 181 7.09 0.45 39.73
N ALA A 182 6.15 0.85 40.60
CA ALA A 182 5.66 -0.01 41.68
C ALA A 182 5.11 -1.37 41.19
N GLU A 183 4.70 -1.44 39.92
CA GLU A 183 4.17 -2.66 39.28
C GLU A 183 5.26 -3.47 38.55
N GLY A 184 6.53 -3.05 38.63
CA GLY A 184 7.67 -3.70 37.99
C GLY A 184 8.23 -2.95 36.78
N LYS A 185 9.15 -3.61 36.09
CA LYS A 185 9.92 -3.08 34.96
C LYS A 185 9.08 -3.09 33.67
N ARG A 186 9.16 -2.02 32.89
CA ARG A 186 8.41 -1.83 31.64
C ARG A 186 9.25 -1.05 30.62
N THR A 187 8.79 -1.03 29.37
CA THR A 187 9.41 -0.21 28.31
C THR A 187 8.42 0.58 27.46
N SER A 188 7.15 0.17 27.42
CA SER A 188 6.08 0.93 26.79
C SER A 188 5.56 1.98 27.78
N LEU A 189 6.16 3.17 27.72
CA LEU A 189 5.68 4.31 28.51
C LEU A 189 4.27 4.70 28.09
N LEU A 190 3.93 4.59 26.80
CA LEU A 190 2.60 4.93 26.30
C LEU A 190 1.49 4.06 26.90
N ASN A 191 1.69 2.75 26.96
CA ASN A 191 0.70 1.85 27.57
C ASN A 191 0.55 2.12 29.05
N TRP A 192 1.66 2.29 29.77
CA TRP A 192 1.63 2.63 31.19
C TRP A 192 0.89 3.96 31.45
N LEU A 193 1.17 5.00 30.66
CA LEU A 193 0.47 6.28 30.75
C LEU A 193 -1.04 6.15 30.44
N HIS A 194 -1.42 5.27 29.50
CA HIS A 194 -2.81 4.97 29.21
C HIS A 194 -3.51 4.31 30.41
N GLU A 195 -2.96 3.23 30.94
CA GLU A 195 -3.48 2.52 32.13
C GLU A 195 -3.63 3.48 33.31
N ARG A 196 -2.61 4.31 33.57
CA ARG A 196 -2.63 5.27 34.67
C ARG A 196 -3.61 6.41 34.46
N SER A 197 -3.83 6.84 33.22
CA SER A 197 -4.81 7.90 32.91
C SER A 197 -6.27 7.46 33.06
N GLU A 198 -6.55 6.16 32.97
CA GLU A 198 -7.90 5.61 33.20
C GLU A 198 -8.22 5.47 34.69
N LYS A 199 -7.19 5.24 35.52
CA LYS A 199 -7.29 5.13 36.98
C LYS A 199 -6.36 6.15 37.64
N PRO A 200 -6.72 7.44 37.65
CA PRO A 200 -5.88 8.46 38.27
C PRO A 200 -5.73 8.18 39.76
N ARG A 201 -4.57 7.70 40.18
CA ARG A 201 -4.19 7.59 41.59
C ARG A 201 -3.02 8.54 41.82
N GLY A 202 -3.18 9.54 42.68
CA GLY A 202 -2.12 10.42 43.20
C GLY A 202 -0.95 10.76 42.27
N LYS A 203 0.20 11.04 42.87
CA LYS A 203 1.48 11.13 42.16
C LYS A 203 1.97 9.71 41.83
N ALA A 204 2.66 9.54 40.70
CA ALA A 204 3.25 8.26 40.32
C ALA A 204 4.74 8.41 40.09
N GLU A 205 5.54 7.71 40.88
CA GLU A 205 6.99 7.70 40.76
C GLU A 205 7.44 6.66 39.72
N VAL A 206 8.37 7.05 38.86
CA VAL A 206 8.94 6.20 37.82
C VAL A 206 10.45 6.41 37.78
N THR A 207 11.21 5.31 37.84
CA THR A 207 12.67 5.34 37.72
C THR A 207 13.06 4.89 36.33
N PHE A 208 13.54 5.81 35.50
CA PHE A 208 13.98 5.52 34.14
C PHE A 208 15.41 4.96 34.13
N THR A 209 15.64 3.95 33.30
CA THR A 209 16.96 3.45 32.93
C THR A 209 17.47 4.21 31.71
N THR A 210 18.77 4.48 31.67
CA THR A 210 19.42 5.16 30.56
C THR A 210 19.14 4.46 29.22
N GLY A 211 18.74 5.24 28.21
CA GLY A 211 18.41 4.71 26.89
C GLY A 211 18.20 5.82 25.86
N GLU A 212 18.47 5.51 24.60
CA GLU A 212 18.35 6.47 23.50
C GLU A 212 17.04 6.32 22.72
N GLN A 213 16.47 5.12 22.68
CA GLN A 213 15.30 4.82 21.88
C GLN A 213 14.08 4.49 22.74
N TRP A 214 12.94 5.04 22.36
CA TRP A 214 11.66 4.76 23.00
C TRP A 214 10.94 3.62 22.28
N ALA A 215 10.49 2.59 23.01
CA ALA A 215 9.77 1.46 22.43
C ALA A 215 8.52 1.89 21.64
N ASP A 216 7.72 2.80 22.21
CA ASP A 216 6.52 3.37 21.55
C ASP A 216 6.86 4.43 20.49
N GLY A 217 8.09 4.95 20.55
CA GLY A 217 8.53 6.13 19.81
C GLY A 217 8.07 7.43 20.46
N TRP A 218 9.02 8.30 20.79
CA TRP A 218 8.77 9.56 21.50
C TRP A 218 7.66 10.43 20.88
N LYS A 219 7.61 10.49 19.54
CA LYS A 219 6.57 11.25 18.82
C LYS A 219 5.15 10.79 19.14
N GLN A 220 4.94 9.49 19.42
CA GLN A 220 3.62 8.99 19.82
C GLN A 220 3.32 9.35 21.26
N ILE A 221 4.29 9.19 22.16
CA ILE A 221 4.17 9.56 23.58
C ILE A 221 3.85 11.06 23.70
N SER A 222 4.65 11.94 23.10
CA SER A 222 4.42 13.39 23.14
C SER A 222 3.06 13.76 22.55
N LYS A 223 2.66 13.17 21.42
CA LYS A 223 1.36 13.46 20.79
C LYS A 223 0.18 13.30 21.76
N PHE A 224 0.25 12.32 22.68
CA PHE A 224 -0.83 12.06 23.62
C PHE A 224 -0.61 12.63 25.01
N TYR A 225 0.64 12.83 25.45
CA TYR A 225 0.94 13.15 26.85
C TYR A 225 1.95 14.28 27.03
N GLU A 226 2.28 15.05 25.98
CA GLU A 226 3.26 16.15 26.06
C GLU A 226 2.93 17.22 27.11
N MET A 227 1.65 17.40 27.43
CA MET A 227 1.15 18.37 28.41
C MET A 227 1.03 17.78 29.82
N SER A 228 1.47 16.54 30.05
CA SER A 228 1.53 15.98 31.40
C SER A 228 2.62 16.69 32.20
N GLU A 229 2.31 17.05 33.44
CA GLU A 229 3.25 17.67 34.37
C GLU A 229 4.02 16.58 35.12
N VAL A 230 5.34 16.72 35.13
CA VAL A 230 6.27 15.82 35.79
C VAL A 230 7.22 16.62 36.67
N GLU A 231 7.69 16.00 37.74
CA GLU A 231 8.68 16.57 38.65
C GLU A 231 9.95 15.74 38.52
N ALA A 232 11.07 16.38 38.17
CA ALA A 232 12.36 15.76 38.01
C ALA A 232 13.44 16.69 38.56
N ASN A 233 14.37 16.16 39.36
CA ASN A 233 15.41 16.94 40.03
C ASN A 233 14.85 18.16 40.80
N GLY A 234 13.73 17.98 41.51
CA GLY A 234 13.05 19.03 42.28
C GLY A 234 12.35 20.11 41.43
N ARG A 235 12.34 20.01 40.09
CA ARG A 235 11.71 20.98 39.19
C ARG A 235 10.46 20.40 38.55
N LYS A 236 9.37 21.19 38.52
CA LYS A 236 8.17 20.88 37.74
C LYS A 236 8.38 21.25 36.28
N LEU A 237 8.18 20.27 35.39
CA LEU A 237 8.39 20.38 33.95
C LEU A 237 7.22 19.71 33.21
N LEU A 238 7.05 20.03 31.94
CA LEU A 238 6.18 19.24 31.06
C LEU A 238 6.92 17.99 30.58
N LEU A 239 6.20 16.90 30.32
CA LEU A 239 6.79 15.65 29.82
C LEU A 239 7.62 15.88 28.55
N LYS A 240 7.21 16.81 27.68
CA LYS A 240 8.00 17.18 26.48
C LYS A 240 9.40 17.72 26.80
N GLN A 241 9.56 18.42 27.92
CA GLN A 241 10.83 19.00 28.40
C GLN A 241 11.67 17.96 29.15
N ALA A 242 11.02 17.03 29.86
CA ALA A 242 11.69 15.97 30.62
C ALA A 242 12.26 14.83 29.77
N ARG A 243 12.14 14.89 28.43
CA ARG A 243 12.61 13.83 27.51
C ARG A 243 14.06 13.43 27.79
N GLN A 244 14.97 14.40 27.81
CA GLN A 244 16.40 14.12 27.95
C GLN A 244 16.71 13.56 29.34
N ILE A 245 15.99 14.01 30.37
CA ILE A 245 16.11 13.49 31.73
C ILE A 245 15.71 12.01 31.77
N CYS A 246 14.56 11.66 31.18
CA CYS A 246 14.15 10.25 31.07
C CYS A 246 15.15 9.40 30.27
N GLN A 247 15.77 9.95 29.22
CA GLN A 247 16.75 9.23 28.39
C GLN A 247 18.10 9.04 29.09
N ASN A 248 18.52 9.99 29.90
CA ASN A 248 19.74 9.88 30.70
C ASN A 248 19.56 8.90 31.87
N GLY A 249 18.32 8.56 32.21
CA GLY A 249 17.98 7.79 33.40
C GLY A 249 17.78 8.71 34.60
N GLY A 250 16.93 8.30 35.54
CA GLY A 250 16.61 9.09 36.72
C GLY A 250 15.19 8.91 37.22
N LYS A 251 14.93 9.41 38.42
CA LYS A 251 13.62 9.37 39.07
C LYS A 251 12.77 10.54 38.61
N VAL A 252 11.58 10.25 38.11
CA VAL A 252 10.60 11.22 37.61
C VAL A 252 9.25 10.94 38.27
N VAL A 253 8.67 11.96 38.88
CA VAL A 253 7.35 11.85 39.51
C VAL A 253 6.31 12.49 38.60
N PHE A 254 5.37 11.70 38.09
CA PHE A 254 4.24 12.22 37.33
C PHE A 254 3.24 12.87 38.30
N VAL A 255 3.18 14.21 38.28
CA VAL A 255 2.32 15.03 39.14
C VAL A 255 0.90 15.08 38.58
N ARG A 256 0.78 15.33 37.27
CA ARG A 256 -0.52 15.43 36.60
C ARG A 256 -0.45 14.81 35.21
N LEU A 257 -1.21 13.74 35.00
CA LEU A 257 -1.35 13.13 33.68
C LEU A 257 -2.41 13.86 32.87
N CYS A 258 -2.00 14.47 31.75
CA CYS A 258 -2.90 15.14 30.83
C CYS A 258 -2.85 14.46 29.47
N LYS A 259 -3.90 13.69 29.15
CA LYS A 259 -4.05 13.11 27.81
C LYS A 259 -4.51 14.19 26.83
N THR A 260 -3.62 14.63 25.94
CA THR A 260 -3.91 15.51 24.81
C THR A 260 -4.95 14.83 23.92
N THR A 261 -6.20 15.24 24.07
CA THR A 261 -7.28 14.74 23.21
C THR A 261 -7.04 15.22 21.79
N THR A 262 -6.78 14.27 20.90
CA THR A 262 -6.56 14.58 19.48
C THR A 262 -7.81 15.23 18.90
N THR A 263 -7.67 16.10 17.90
CA THR A 263 -8.82 16.72 17.21
C THR A 263 -9.83 15.67 16.73
N THR A 264 -9.34 14.51 16.29
CA THR A 264 -10.16 13.36 15.90
C THR A 264 -10.96 12.77 17.07
N GLU A 265 -10.38 12.62 18.26
CA GLU A 265 -11.11 12.17 19.46
C GLU A 265 -12.12 13.21 19.93
N ARG A 266 -11.76 14.51 19.89
CA ARG A 266 -12.70 15.62 20.17
C ARG A 266 -13.90 15.55 19.23
N TYR A 267 -13.65 15.44 17.92
CA TYR A 267 -14.70 15.27 16.92
C TYR A 267 -15.50 13.98 17.11
N LYS A 268 -14.87 12.86 17.48
CA LYS A 268 -15.59 11.59 17.75
C LYS A 268 -16.55 11.75 18.94
N ARG A 269 -16.12 12.43 20.01
CA ARG A 269 -16.98 12.76 21.16
C ARG A 269 -18.13 13.69 20.78
N GLU A 270 -17.85 14.74 20.00
CA GLU A 270 -18.86 15.68 19.48
C GLU A 270 -19.91 14.97 18.62
N LEU A 271 -19.48 14.08 17.71
CA LEU A 271 -20.37 13.24 16.91
C LEU A 271 -21.18 12.26 17.76
N GLY A 272 -20.59 11.71 18.83
CA GLY A 272 -21.31 10.90 19.81
C GLY A 272 -22.40 11.69 20.55
N ARG A 273 -22.13 12.96 20.91
CA ARG A 273 -23.15 13.87 21.46
C ARG A 273 -24.25 14.18 20.44
N LEU A 274 -23.88 14.44 19.19
CA LEU A 274 -24.82 14.71 18.09
C LEU A 274 -25.78 13.55 17.81
N LEU A 275 -25.34 12.30 18.02
CA LEU A 275 -26.20 11.11 17.93
C LEU A 275 -27.20 11.04 19.07
N ARG A 276 -26.76 11.34 20.30
CA ARG A 276 -27.60 11.31 21.51
C ARG A 276 -28.58 12.47 21.58
N GLN A 277 -28.19 13.63 21.05
CA GLN A 277 -28.97 14.87 21.12
C GLN A 277 -29.15 15.44 19.71
N PRO A 278 -30.21 15.03 18.97
CA PRO A 278 -30.46 15.49 17.61
C PRO A 278 -30.60 17.02 17.48
N LYS A 279 -31.05 17.71 18.52
CA LYS A 279 -31.18 19.18 18.56
C LYS A 279 -29.85 19.91 18.30
N LEU A 280 -28.71 19.30 18.66
CA LEU A 280 -27.38 19.87 18.41
C LEU A 280 -27.01 20.00 16.92
N VAL A 281 -27.78 19.39 16.01
CA VAL A 281 -27.57 19.54 14.55
C VAL A 281 -27.72 20.99 14.13
N VAL A 282 -28.58 21.78 14.77
CA VAL A 282 -28.78 23.21 14.48
C VAL A 282 -27.48 23.99 14.70
N GLY A 283 -26.73 23.65 15.76
CA GLY A 283 -25.44 24.27 16.07
C GLY A 283 -24.33 24.00 15.05
N LEU A 284 -24.46 22.97 14.21
CA LEU A 284 -23.48 22.67 13.16
C LEU A 284 -23.44 23.74 12.07
N ALA A 285 -24.56 24.40 11.75
CA ALA A 285 -24.61 25.42 10.71
C ALA A 285 -23.68 26.61 11.01
N ARG A 286 -23.51 26.92 12.32
CA ARG A 286 -22.63 27.98 12.82
C ARG A 286 -21.15 27.61 12.81
N GLN A 287 -20.80 26.33 12.66
CA GLN A 287 -19.41 25.88 12.70
C GLN A 287 -18.67 26.24 11.39
N PRO A 288 -17.35 26.49 11.43
CA PRO A 288 -16.57 26.72 10.23
C PRO A 288 -16.52 25.47 9.35
N THR A 289 -16.45 25.66 8.03
CA THR A 289 -16.44 24.57 7.04
C THR A 289 -15.31 23.57 7.30
N SER A 290 -14.13 24.06 7.69
CA SER A 290 -12.96 23.24 8.05
C SER A 290 -13.27 22.23 9.18
N LYS A 291 -14.00 22.67 10.21
CA LYS A 291 -14.47 21.80 11.30
C LYS A 291 -15.52 20.81 10.81
N LEU A 292 -16.48 21.24 9.98
CA LEU A 292 -17.50 20.35 9.41
C LEU A 292 -16.88 19.24 8.55
N VAL A 293 -15.89 19.57 7.72
CA VAL A 293 -15.10 18.60 6.94
C VAL A 293 -14.34 17.66 7.87
N GLY A 294 -13.75 18.17 8.96
CA GLY A 294 -13.09 17.37 9.99
C GLY A 294 -14.02 16.38 10.69
N LEU A 295 -15.21 16.83 11.07
CA LEU A 295 -16.28 15.99 11.62
C LEU A 295 -16.67 14.91 10.61
N TYR A 296 -16.93 15.26 9.34
CA TYR A 296 -17.29 14.32 8.28
C TYR A 296 -16.23 13.21 8.10
N ARG A 297 -14.93 13.56 8.11
CA ARG A 297 -13.82 12.58 8.04
C ARG A 297 -13.84 11.63 9.24
N THR A 298 -14.08 12.17 10.43
CA THR A 298 -14.08 11.43 11.70
C THR A 298 -15.23 10.43 11.79
N VAL A 299 -16.35 10.67 11.09
CA VAL A 299 -17.45 9.70 11.01
C VAL A 299 -16.97 8.31 10.57
N GLY A 300 -15.95 8.21 9.71
CA GLY A 300 -15.40 6.94 9.25
C GLY A 300 -14.93 5.99 10.37
N LEU A 301 -14.62 6.54 11.55
CA LEU A 301 -14.07 5.82 12.71
C LEU A 301 -15.13 5.15 13.59
N PHE A 302 -16.42 5.32 13.30
CA PHE A 302 -17.48 4.58 13.98
C PHE A 302 -17.60 3.16 13.39
N GLY A 303 -17.72 2.14 14.24
CA GLY A 303 -17.76 0.74 13.80
C GLY A 303 -19.03 0.38 13.02
N ARG A 304 -20.20 0.86 13.48
CA ARG A 304 -21.50 0.52 12.90
C ARG A 304 -21.79 1.30 11.61
N LYS A 305 -22.19 0.60 10.53
CA LYS A 305 -22.47 1.18 9.20
C LYS A 305 -23.61 2.21 9.26
N GLU A 306 -24.70 1.89 9.93
CA GLU A 306 -25.88 2.76 10.07
C GLU A 306 -25.54 4.08 10.77
N THR A 307 -24.79 4.01 11.88
CA THR A 307 -24.34 5.20 12.61
C THR A 307 -23.51 6.11 11.72
N ARG A 308 -22.61 5.54 10.91
CA ARG A 308 -21.82 6.30 9.94
C ARG A 308 -22.68 6.97 8.88
N GLU A 309 -23.67 6.27 8.36
CA GLU A 309 -24.53 6.83 7.31
C GLU A 309 -25.42 7.95 7.85
N LYS A 310 -26.07 7.74 9.01
CA LYS A 310 -26.88 8.77 9.69
C LYS A 310 -26.07 10.05 9.95
N LEU A 311 -24.85 9.93 10.48
CA LEU A 311 -23.97 11.08 10.71
C LEU A 311 -23.53 11.77 9.41
N LYS A 312 -23.14 10.99 8.39
CA LYS A 312 -22.73 11.54 7.09
C LYS A 312 -23.86 12.32 6.42
N ILE A 313 -25.09 11.83 6.46
CA ILE A 313 -26.26 12.51 5.89
C ILE A 313 -26.50 13.83 6.62
N LYS A 314 -26.48 13.84 7.96
CA LYS A 314 -26.67 15.05 8.77
C LYS A 314 -25.61 16.12 8.44
N ILE A 315 -24.32 15.74 8.44
CA ILE A 315 -23.22 16.68 8.18
C ILE A 315 -23.20 17.12 6.70
N ASP A 316 -23.46 16.22 5.74
CA ASP A 316 -23.55 16.58 4.31
C ASP A 316 -24.68 17.56 4.06
N ARG A 317 -25.84 17.41 4.71
CA ARG A 317 -26.96 18.36 4.60
C ARG A 317 -26.56 19.75 5.07
N VAL A 318 -25.87 19.86 6.21
CA VAL A 318 -25.37 21.14 6.73
C VAL A 318 -24.31 21.74 5.81
N LEU A 319 -23.32 20.94 5.37
CA LEU A 319 -22.29 21.38 4.42
C LEU A 319 -22.91 21.85 3.10
N ARG A 320 -23.88 21.12 2.56
CA ARG A 320 -24.58 21.47 1.32
C ARG A 320 -25.41 22.74 1.48
N LYS A 321 -26.08 22.94 2.62
CA LYS A 321 -26.80 24.19 2.89
C LYS A 321 -25.85 25.38 2.95
N LYS A 322 -24.66 25.20 3.57
CA LYS A 322 -23.68 26.25 3.77
C LYS A 322 -22.85 26.60 2.52
N THR A 323 -22.43 25.58 1.77
CA THR A 323 -21.47 25.73 0.67
C THR A 323 -22.10 25.45 -0.70
N GLY A 324 -23.33 24.94 -0.72
CA GLY A 324 -23.99 24.48 -1.93
C GLY A 324 -23.48 23.15 -2.49
N VAL A 325 -22.43 22.57 -1.91
CA VAL A 325 -21.74 21.40 -2.44
C VAL A 325 -21.98 20.17 -1.56
N SER A 326 -22.38 19.06 -2.18
CA SER A 326 -22.45 17.77 -1.49
C SER A 326 -21.07 17.12 -1.46
N VAL A 327 -20.54 16.90 -0.26
CA VAL A 327 -19.27 16.20 -0.07
C VAL A 327 -19.41 14.69 -0.15
N ARG A 328 -20.64 14.14 -0.12
CA ARG A 328 -20.91 12.70 -0.26
C ARG A 328 -20.64 12.21 -1.69
N ARG A 329 -20.92 13.03 -2.70
CA ARG A 329 -20.68 12.71 -4.12
C ARG A 329 -19.18 12.64 -4.41
N ARG A 330 -18.77 11.71 -5.27
CA ARG A 330 -17.37 11.57 -5.73
C ARG A 330 -17.25 12.23 -7.10
N VAL A 331 -16.16 12.95 -7.34
CA VAL A 331 -15.78 13.45 -8.66
C VAL A 331 -15.12 12.28 -9.41
N THR A 332 -15.82 11.67 -10.36
CA THR A 332 -15.32 10.49 -11.10
C THR A 332 -15.25 10.79 -12.59
N VAL A 333 -14.07 11.18 -13.07
CA VAL A 333 -13.83 11.40 -14.50
C VAL A 333 -13.67 10.06 -15.19
N LYS A 334 -14.45 9.87 -16.26
CA LYS A 334 -14.41 8.69 -17.13
C LYS A 334 -13.98 9.14 -18.52
N TYR A 335 -13.07 8.40 -19.15
CA TYR A 335 -12.67 8.58 -20.54
C TYR A 335 -12.28 7.22 -21.16
N PRO A 336 -12.40 7.00 -22.48
CA PRO A 336 -11.97 5.76 -23.13
C PRO A 336 -10.47 5.48 -22.97
N TYR A 337 -10.09 4.21 -22.85
CA TYR A 337 -8.68 3.86 -22.68
C TYR A 337 -7.82 4.26 -23.90
N SER A 338 -6.80 5.07 -23.64
CA SER A 338 -5.72 5.36 -24.59
C SER A 338 -4.39 5.36 -23.84
N SER A 339 -3.38 4.69 -24.42
CA SER A 339 -2.02 4.66 -23.90
C SER A 339 -1.31 6.02 -23.98
N ALA A 340 -1.83 6.93 -24.81
CA ALA A 340 -1.33 8.30 -24.94
C ALA A 340 -1.78 9.20 -23.77
N ILE A 341 -2.83 8.82 -23.02
CA ILE A 341 -3.38 9.67 -21.96
C ILE A 341 -2.61 9.50 -20.65
N LEU A 342 -2.08 10.61 -20.13
CA LEU A 342 -1.46 10.71 -18.83
C LEU A 342 -2.51 10.87 -17.73
N LYS A 343 -2.83 9.75 -17.07
CA LYS A 343 -3.81 9.73 -15.97
C LYS A 343 -3.49 10.69 -14.81
N SER A 344 -2.21 10.97 -14.56
CA SER A 344 -1.77 11.95 -13.55
C SER A 344 -2.16 13.36 -13.95
N GLU A 345 -1.98 13.72 -15.22
CA GLU A 345 -2.31 15.05 -15.74
C GLU A 345 -3.82 15.29 -15.78
N VAL A 346 -4.60 14.29 -16.19
CA VAL A 346 -6.07 14.38 -16.09
C VAL A 346 -6.51 14.62 -14.64
N ARG A 347 -5.86 13.95 -13.67
CA ARG A 347 -6.15 14.17 -12.25
C ARG A 347 -5.77 15.59 -11.83
N ARG A 348 -4.61 16.10 -12.25
CA ARG A 348 -4.14 17.45 -11.93
C ARG A 348 -5.10 18.51 -12.46
N LEU A 349 -5.53 18.41 -13.71
CA LEU A 349 -6.52 19.33 -14.29
C LEU A 349 -7.84 19.33 -13.51
N VAL A 350 -8.34 18.16 -13.11
CA VAL A 350 -9.54 18.07 -12.26
C VAL A 350 -9.31 18.72 -10.89
N GLU A 351 -8.12 18.55 -10.31
CA GLU A 351 -7.79 19.17 -9.02
C GLU A 351 -7.70 20.71 -9.13
N SER A 352 -7.17 21.24 -10.24
CA SER A 352 -7.18 22.68 -10.57
C SER A 352 -8.59 23.23 -10.81
N GLU A 353 -9.43 22.51 -11.55
CA GLU A 353 -10.85 22.85 -11.74
C GLU A 353 -11.61 22.92 -10.41
N ILE A 354 -11.29 22.03 -9.46
CA ILE A 354 -11.87 22.03 -8.12
C ILE A 354 -11.42 23.27 -7.33
N ASP A 355 -10.17 23.69 -7.45
CA ASP A 355 -9.66 24.91 -6.80
C ASP A 355 -10.35 26.16 -7.35
N GLY A 356 -10.51 26.25 -8.67
CA GLY A 356 -11.20 27.38 -9.30
C GLY A 356 -12.69 27.49 -8.95
N LYS A 357 -13.33 26.38 -8.58
CA LYS A 357 -14.76 26.37 -8.21
C LYS A 357 -15.02 26.56 -6.72
N LEU A 358 -14.09 26.18 -5.84
CA LEU A 358 -14.34 26.13 -4.39
C LEU A 358 -13.41 27.08 -3.63
N ASP A 359 -13.95 28.22 -3.18
CA ASP A 359 -13.20 29.22 -2.40
C ASP A 359 -12.68 28.67 -1.06
N ASP A 360 -13.39 27.70 -0.47
CA ASP A 360 -12.99 27.10 0.81
C ASP A 360 -11.92 26.01 0.60
N ASN A 361 -10.67 26.36 0.93
CA ASN A 361 -9.50 25.48 0.83
C ASN A 361 -9.67 24.12 1.54
N ALA A 362 -10.34 24.08 2.69
CA ALA A 362 -10.52 22.84 3.45
C ALA A 362 -11.50 21.88 2.75
N LEU A 363 -12.56 22.45 2.16
CA LEU A 363 -13.52 21.74 1.33
C LEU A 363 -12.88 21.28 0.01
N ALA A 364 -12.20 22.16 -0.71
CA ALA A 364 -11.49 21.84 -1.96
C ALA A 364 -10.52 20.68 -1.77
N ALA A 365 -9.62 20.78 -0.78
CA ALA A 365 -8.67 19.72 -0.45
C ALA A 365 -9.36 18.39 -0.07
N PHE A 366 -10.58 18.44 0.47
CA PHE A 366 -11.36 17.24 0.75
C PHE A 366 -11.95 16.60 -0.51
N VAL A 367 -12.50 17.40 -1.42
CA VAL A 367 -13.08 16.94 -2.69
C VAL A 367 -11.99 16.37 -3.60
N LYS A 368 -10.81 17.01 -3.70
CA LYS A 368 -9.63 16.49 -4.43
C LYS A 368 -9.25 15.08 -4.00
N LYS A 369 -9.23 14.80 -2.69
CA LYS A 369 -8.95 13.45 -2.15
C LYS A 369 -9.97 12.40 -2.60
N LYS A 370 -11.16 12.82 -3.04
CA LYS A 370 -12.23 11.96 -3.57
C LYS A 370 -12.26 11.89 -5.10
N VAL A 371 -11.37 12.60 -5.81
CA VAL A 371 -11.24 12.50 -7.27
C VAL A 371 -10.82 11.10 -7.66
N ARG A 372 -11.57 10.50 -8.57
CA ARG A 372 -11.28 9.22 -9.21
C ARG A 372 -11.21 9.42 -10.71
N VAL A 373 -10.11 8.96 -11.30
CA VAL A 373 -9.94 8.95 -12.75
C VAL A 373 -10.03 7.50 -13.22
N VAL A 374 -10.92 7.22 -14.17
CA VAL A 374 -11.23 5.87 -14.65
C VAL A 374 -11.15 5.87 -16.17
N SER A 375 -10.27 5.02 -16.71
CA SER A 375 -10.32 4.67 -18.12
C SER A 375 -11.43 3.63 -18.31
N THR A 376 -12.39 3.90 -19.19
CA THR A 376 -13.42 2.95 -19.59
C THR A 376 -12.90 2.04 -20.70
N LYS A 377 -13.52 0.86 -20.84
CA LYS A 377 -13.23 -0.03 -21.98
C LYS A 377 -13.58 0.72 -23.27
N ASN A 378 -12.75 0.59 -24.30
CA ASN A 378 -13.09 1.09 -25.62
C ASN A 378 -14.20 0.24 -26.23
N LYS A 379 -14.97 0.84 -27.13
CA LYS A 379 -16.02 0.14 -27.84
C LYS A 379 -15.41 -0.91 -28.77
N THR A 380 -16.08 -2.03 -28.93
CA THR A 380 -15.74 -3.00 -29.97
C THR A 380 -16.30 -2.56 -31.32
N VAL A 381 -15.76 -3.08 -32.41
CA VAL A 381 -16.29 -2.86 -33.77
C VAL A 381 -17.78 -3.24 -33.81
N GLY A 382 -18.12 -4.36 -33.18
CA GLY A 382 -19.50 -4.79 -32.96
C GLY A 382 -20.32 -3.68 -32.31
N GLU A 383 -19.94 -3.21 -31.11
CA GLU A 383 -20.65 -2.14 -30.38
C GLU A 383 -20.76 -0.81 -31.14
N VAL A 384 -19.86 -0.52 -32.10
CA VAL A 384 -19.92 0.68 -32.94
C VAL A 384 -20.91 0.49 -34.10
N ILE A 385 -20.85 -0.63 -34.80
CA ILE A 385 -21.71 -0.95 -35.96
C ILE A 385 -23.13 -1.32 -35.50
N HIS A 386 -23.22 -2.16 -34.48
CA HIS A 386 -24.43 -2.78 -33.94
C HIS A 386 -25.09 -1.84 -32.92
N ASN A 387 -25.42 -0.63 -33.35
CA ASN A 387 -26.08 0.37 -32.52
C ASN A 387 -27.61 0.25 -32.56
N HIS A 388 -28.13 -0.97 -32.80
CA HIS A 388 -29.55 -1.22 -33.03
C HIS A 388 -30.43 -0.67 -31.90
N ARG A 389 -29.96 -0.69 -30.66
CA ARG A 389 -30.70 -0.16 -29.50
C ARG A 389 -30.92 1.36 -29.56
N ARG A 390 -30.02 2.12 -30.20
CA ARG A 390 -30.21 3.56 -30.43
C ARG A 390 -31.14 3.83 -31.59
N TYR A 391 -31.17 2.93 -32.59
CA TYR A 391 -32.00 3.06 -33.79
C TYR A 391 -33.40 2.44 -33.67
N ALA A 392 -33.61 1.52 -32.71
CA ALA A 392 -34.93 0.92 -32.43
C ALA A 392 -35.94 1.93 -31.88
N HIS A 393 -35.48 3.11 -31.44
CA HIS A 393 -36.33 4.21 -30.95
C HIS A 393 -36.41 5.40 -31.91
N THR A 394 -35.74 5.35 -33.07
CA THR A 394 -35.95 6.32 -34.14
C THR A 394 -37.19 5.94 -34.96
N ARG A 395 -37.89 6.95 -35.51
CA ARG A 395 -39.06 6.80 -36.41
C ARG A 395 -38.81 5.72 -37.48
N PRO A 396 -39.86 5.12 -38.08
CA PRO A 396 -39.69 4.16 -39.18
C PRO A 396 -38.72 4.73 -40.22
N VAL A 397 -37.54 4.12 -40.30
CA VAL A 397 -36.49 4.51 -41.24
C VAL A 397 -36.66 3.55 -42.43
N SER A 398 -36.93 4.10 -43.62
CA SER A 398 -36.85 3.31 -44.85
C SER A 398 -35.44 2.73 -44.97
N CYS A 399 -35.31 1.45 -45.31
CA CYS A 399 -34.00 0.82 -45.39
C CYS A 399 -33.19 1.46 -46.51
N PRO A 400 -32.03 2.10 -46.24
CA PRO A 400 -31.19 2.66 -47.30
C PRO A 400 -30.48 1.57 -48.12
N CYS A 401 -30.73 0.29 -47.82
CA CYS A 401 -30.10 -0.88 -48.42
C CYS A 401 -30.50 -1.11 -49.88
N GLU A 402 -31.50 -0.39 -50.40
CA GLU A 402 -31.98 -0.54 -51.77
C GLU A 402 -30.87 -0.34 -52.81
N HIS A 403 -30.01 0.65 -52.61
CA HIS A 403 -28.96 1.03 -53.57
C HIS A 403 -27.65 0.24 -53.44
N TYR A 404 -27.55 -0.73 -52.53
CA TYR A 404 -26.31 -1.49 -52.34
C TYR A 404 -26.34 -2.78 -53.15
N HIS A 405 -25.29 -3.01 -53.95
CA HIS A 405 -25.04 -4.25 -54.71
C HIS A 405 -24.42 -5.33 -53.80
N LEU A 406 -25.12 -5.70 -52.73
CA LEU A 406 -24.74 -6.74 -51.79
C LEU A 406 -25.86 -7.78 -51.72
N ASP A 407 -25.55 -9.00 -51.29
CA ASP A 407 -26.56 -10.07 -51.20
C ASP A 407 -27.71 -9.64 -50.30
N LYS A 408 -28.93 -9.74 -50.83
CA LYS A 408 -30.18 -9.34 -50.15
C LYS A 408 -31.00 -10.57 -49.78
N GLN A 409 -31.56 -10.56 -48.58
CA GLN A 409 -32.60 -11.47 -48.13
C GLN A 409 -33.84 -10.63 -47.78
N ASP A 410 -34.99 -10.95 -48.36
CA ASP A 410 -36.26 -10.23 -48.19
C ASP A 410 -36.17 -8.72 -48.49
N GLY A 411 -35.44 -8.35 -49.54
CA GLY A 411 -35.24 -6.94 -49.94
C GLY A 411 -34.20 -6.18 -49.10
N HIS A 412 -33.61 -6.81 -48.08
CA HIS A 412 -32.63 -6.20 -47.19
C HIS A 412 -31.24 -6.83 -47.31
N VAL A 413 -30.18 -6.01 -47.25
CA VAL A 413 -28.80 -6.52 -47.26
C VAL A 413 -28.55 -7.38 -46.02
N LEU A 414 -28.22 -8.64 -46.23
CA LEU A 414 -27.85 -9.60 -45.19
C LEU A 414 -26.48 -10.21 -45.48
N VAL A 415 -25.46 -9.36 -45.50
CA VAL A 415 -24.07 -9.77 -45.70
C VAL A 415 -23.31 -9.68 -44.37
N ARG A 416 -22.51 -10.70 -44.04
CA ARG A 416 -21.59 -10.57 -42.90
C ARG A 416 -20.47 -9.63 -43.29
N VAL A 417 -20.10 -8.72 -42.39
CA VAL A 417 -18.98 -7.79 -42.59
C VAL A 417 -17.66 -8.52 -42.96
N SER A 418 -17.51 -9.78 -42.56
CA SER A 418 -16.38 -10.64 -42.92
C SER A 418 -16.34 -11.09 -44.38
N GLU A 419 -17.48 -11.11 -45.07
CA GLU A 419 -17.63 -11.56 -46.46
C GLU A 419 -17.41 -10.41 -47.47
N MET A 420 -17.43 -9.16 -47.01
CA MET A 420 -17.18 -7.98 -47.85
C MET A 420 -15.69 -7.87 -48.20
N LYS A 421 -15.38 -7.92 -49.50
CA LYS A 421 -14.00 -7.86 -50.00
C LYS A 421 -13.30 -6.54 -49.67
N ASP A 422 -14.04 -5.44 -49.71
CA ASP A 422 -13.51 -4.08 -49.56
C ASP A 422 -13.45 -3.57 -48.11
N VAL A 423 -13.87 -4.40 -47.14
CA VAL A 423 -13.84 -4.01 -45.73
C VAL A 423 -12.48 -4.31 -45.10
N PRO A 424 -11.85 -3.34 -44.40
CA PRO A 424 -10.59 -3.55 -43.69
C PRO A 424 -10.64 -4.75 -42.76
N MET A 425 -9.56 -5.56 -42.73
CA MET A 425 -9.48 -6.79 -41.93
C MET A 425 -9.82 -6.57 -40.45
N PHE A 426 -9.47 -5.39 -39.89
CA PHE A 426 -9.80 -5.04 -38.51
C PHE A 426 -11.31 -4.96 -38.24
N VAL A 427 -12.12 -4.52 -39.22
CA VAL A 427 -13.56 -4.32 -39.07
C VAL A 427 -14.33 -5.64 -39.25
N ARG A 428 -13.72 -6.64 -39.90
CA ARG A 428 -14.32 -7.96 -40.13
C ARG A 428 -14.62 -8.74 -38.85
N ASN A 429 -13.91 -8.47 -37.75
CA ASN A 429 -14.17 -9.11 -36.46
C ASN A 429 -14.85 -8.13 -35.49
N ALA A 430 -16.13 -8.38 -35.20
CA ALA A 430 -16.94 -7.59 -34.27
C ALA A 430 -16.35 -7.50 -32.85
N LYS A 431 -15.49 -8.43 -32.42
CA LYS A 431 -14.84 -8.42 -31.10
C LYS A 431 -13.60 -7.52 -31.04
N ASN A 432 -13.10 -7.03 -32.19
CA ASN A 432 -11.96 -6.13 -32.22
C ASN A 432 -12.29 -4.83 -31.49
N VAL A 433 -11.32 -4.31 -30.73
CA VAL A 433 -11.50 -3.15 -29.85
C VAL A 433 -11.03 -1.90 -30.57
N THR A 434 -11.93 -0.95 -30.81
CA THR A 434 -11.59 0.30 -31.50
C THR A 434 -10.65 1.15 -30.66
N ARG A 435 -9.81 1.93 -31.34
CA ARG A 435 -8.96 2.92 -30.71
C ARG A 435 -9.64 4.29 -30.82
N PRO A 436 -9.83 5.02 -29.71
CA PRO A 436 -10.34 6.38 -29.79
C PRO A 436 -9.29 7.24 -30.51
N ASP A 437 -9.77 8.07 -31.43
CA ASP A 437 -8.98 9.14 -32.03
C ASP A 437 -8.48 10.12 -30.94
N GLU A 438 -7.37 10.81 -31.20
CA GLU A 438 -6.77 11.75 -30.26
C GLU A 438 -7.66 12.97 -30.01
N GLN A 439 -8.32 13.49 -31.04
CA GLN A 439 -9.24 14.62 -30.90
C GLN A 439 -10.48 14.20 -30.09
N ASN A 440 -11.01 13.01 -30.35
CA ASN A 440 -12.09 12.43 -29.55
C ASN A 440 -11.68 12.20 -28.09
N SER A 441 -10.45 11.73 -27.87
CA SER A 441 -9.90 11.55 -26.52
C SER A 441 -9.84 12.88 -25.73
N ARG A 442 -9.44 13.98 -26.39
CA ARG A 442 -9.45 15.33 -25.79
C ARG A 442 -10.87 15.76 -25.42
N ARG A 443 -11.82 15.64 -26.35
CA ARG A 443 -13.24 15.97 -26.12
C ARG A 443 -13.83 15.16 -24.96
N ASP A 444 -13.56 13.85 -24.91
CA ASP A 444 -14.03 12.96 -23.86
C ASP A 444 -13.46 13.35 -22.48
N ILE A 445 -12.21 13.79 -22.41
CA ILE A 445 -11.61 14.30 -21.17
C ILE A 445 -12.31 15.60 -20.75
N ILE A 446 -12.42 16.59 -21.65
CA ILE A 446 -13.07 17.88 -21.35
C ILE A 446 -14.51 17.66 -20.86
N GLN A 447 -15.28 16.85 -21.60
CA GLN A 447 -16.65 16.51 -21.26
C GLN A 447 -16.71 15.76 -19.91
N GLY A 448 -15.83 14.80 -19.71
CA GLY A 448 -15.73 14.04 -18.46
C GLY A 448 -15.42 14.92 -17.24
N ILE A 449 -14.51 15.89 -17.38
CA ILE A 449 -14.21 16.87 -16.33
C ILE A 449 -15.43 17.75 -16.09
N SER A 450 -15.95 18.40 -17.14
CA SER A 450 -17.08 19.33 -17.05
C SER A 450 -18.33 18.70 -16.41
N MET A 451 -18.76 17.53 -16.90
CA MET A 451 -19.93 16.82 -16.36
C MET A 451 -19.74 16.42 -14.90
N THR A 452 -18.53 16.05 -14.50
CA THR A 452 -18.28 15.55 -13.15
C THR A 452 -18.06 16.67 -12.14
N THR A 453 -17.63 17.85 -12.57
CA THR A 453 -17.51 19.04 -11.71
C THR A 453 -18.73 19.96 -11.77
N ALA A 454 -19.71 19.70 -12.64
CA ALA A 454 -20.95 20.50 -12.76
C ALA A 454 -21.77 20.61 -11.46
N HIS A 455 -21.63 19.65 -10.54
CA HIS A 455 -22.33 19.68 -9.25
C HIS A 455 -21.60 20.49 -8.16
N LEU A 456 -20.39 20.98 -8.46
CA LEU A 456 -19.67 21.91 -7.61
C LEU A 456 -20.16 23.31 -8.00
N LYS A 457 -20.63 24.10 -7.02
CA LYS A 457 -20.95 25.51 -7.25
C LYS A 457 -19.64 26.27 -7.44
N GLY A 458 -19.59 27.21 -8.37
CA GLY A 458 -18.41 28.03 -8.66
C GLY A 458 -18.52 28.67 -10.05
N LYS A 459 -17.66 29.67 -10.32
CA LYS A 459 -17.56 30.26 -11.67
C LYS A 459 -17.16 29.17 -12.67
N LYS A 460 -17.66 29.28 -13.91
CA LYS A 460 -17.19 28.40 -14.99
C LYS A 460 -15.70 28.71 -15.19
N TRP A 461 -14.89 27.67 -15.06
CA TRP A 461 -13.49 27.72 -15.42
C TRP A 461 -13.39 27.76 -16.95
N GLU A 462 -12.49 28.58 -17.50
CA GLU A 462 -12.21 28.61 -18.92
C GLU A 462 -11.69 27.25 -19.39
N VAL A 463 -11.94 26.91 -20.66
CA VAL A 463 -11.67 25.57 -21.20
C VAL A 463 -10.25 25.11 -20.84
N ALA A 464 -10.14 24.08 -19.98
CA ALA A 464 -8.87 23.60 -19.50
C ALA A 464 -8.02 23.09 -20.68
N ASN A 465 -6.77 23.56 -20.77
CA ASN A 465 -5.82 23.05 -21.76
C ASN A 465 -5.51 21.57 -21.47
N VAL A 466 -6.12 20.69 -22.27
CA VAL A 466 -5.98 19.23 -22.17
C VAL A 466 -4.78 18.67 -22.93
N ASP A 467 -3.99 19.50 -23.61
CA ASP A 467 -2.84 18.99 -24.39
C ASP A 467 -1.78 18.38 -23.49
N SER A 468 -1.60 18.91 -22.27
CA SER A 468 -0.75 18.28 -21.24
C SER A 468 -1.20 16.87 -20.85
N CYS A 469 -2.46 16.49 -21.08
CA CYS A 469 -2.97 15.15 -20.78
C CYS A 469 -2.63 14.11 -21.84
N VAL A 470 -2.24 14.53 -23.05
CA VAL A 470 -1.93 13.63 -24.15
C VAL A 470 -0.42 13.70 -24.40
N LYS A 471 0.25 12.55 -24.38
CA LYS A 471 1.68 12.50 -24.67
C LYS A 471 1.92 12.98 -26.11
N ALA A 472 2.59 14.12 -26.26
CA ALA A 472 3.11 14.54 -27.55
C ALA A 472 4.09 13.46 -28.06
N GLY A 473 3.85 12.92 -29.26
CA GLY A 473 4.91 12.34 -30.09
C GLY A 473 5.39 10.91 -29.84
N ILE A 474 4.79 10.09 -28.96
CA ILE A 474 5.32 8.70 -28.74
C ILE A 474 4.75 7.66 -29.73
N GLY A 475 3.84 8.05 -30.65
CA GLY A 475 3.06 7.07 -31.43
C GLY A 475 3.55 6.73 -32.84
N ALA A 476 4.26 7.64 -33.50
CA ALA A 476 4.58 7.50 -34.93
C ALA A 476 6.05 7.79 -35.29
N VAL A 477 6.70 8.74 -34.60
CA VAL A 477 8.04 9.22 -35.00
C VAL A 477 9.17 8.27 -34.54
N TYR A 478 9.08 7.68 -33.34
CA TYR A 478 10.14 6.82 -32.80
C TYR A 478 10.30 5.47 -33.52
N MET A 479 9.24 4.94 -34.16
CA MET A 479 9.36 3.68 -34.91
C MET A 479 9.85 3.89 -36.35
N TRP A 480 9.58 5.05 -36.96
CA TRP A 480 10.05 5.36 -38.31
C TRP A 480 11.54 5.76 -38.31
N GLY A 481 12.01 6.50 -37.30
CA GLY A 481 13.42 6.85 -37.17
C GLY A 481 14.33 5.63 -36.97
N GLU A 482 14.03 4.76 -35.99
CA GLU A 482 14.81 3.54 -35.76
C GLU A 482 14.70 2.53 -36.92
N ALA A 483 13.54 2.46 -37.59
CA ALA A 483 13.39 1.61 -38.78
C ALA A 483 14.18 2.16 -39.98
N LYS A 484 14.25 3.49 -40.16
CA LYS A 484 15.07 4.16 -41.17
C LYS A 484 16.55 3.90 -40.94
N GLU A 485 17.01 4.18 -39.72
CA GLU A 485 18.41 4.05 -39.33
C GLU A 485 18.90 2.59 -39.36
N LEU A 486 18.01 1.64 -39.05
CA LEU A 486 18.29 0.22 -39.24
C LEU A 486 18.32 -0.12 -40.74
N TRP A 487 17.33 0.28 -41.52
CA TRP A 487 17.26 0.00 -42.96
C TRP A 487 18.48 0.53 -43.73
N GLU A 488 18.87 1.77 -43.48
CA GLU A 488 20.05 2.40 -44.08
C GLU A 488 21.36 1.68 -43.70
N ARG A 489 21.39 0.90 -42.60
CA ARG A 489 22.53 0.08 -42.20
C ARG A 489 22.59 -1.30 -42.85
N ILE A 490 21.44 -1.85 -43.28
CA ILE A 490 21.34 -3.22 -43.79
C ILE A 490 20.95 -3.29 -45.26
N SER A 491 20.64 -2.16 -45.90
CA SER A 491 20.16 -2.08 -47.27
C SER A 491 20.79 -0.89 -47.98
N ASP A 492 21.38 -1.13 -49.15
CA ASP A 492 21.88 -0.08 -50.05
C ASP A 492 20.75 0.62 -50.83
N ALA A 493 19.49 0.20 -50.63
CA ALA A 493 18.33 0.82 -51.25
C ALA A 493 17.78 1.98 -50.39
N PRO A 494 17.39 3.11 -51.02
CA PRO A 494 16.85 4.26 -50.30
C PRO A 494 15.61 3.86 -49.49
N PHE A 495 15.54 4.36 -48.25
CA PHE A 495 14.40 4.08 -47.38
C PHE A 495 13.15 4.76 -47.96
N PRO A 496 12.05 4.02 -48.22
CA PRO A 496 10.86 4.60 -48.84
C PRO A 496 10.32 5.74 -47.96
N GLU A 497 10.27 6.96 -48.51
CA GLU A 497 9.81 8.15 -47.78
C GLU A 497 8.28 8.21 -47.62
N ASP A 498 7.58 7.47 -48.47
CA ASP A 498 6.14 7.37 -48.44
C ASP A 498 5.67 6.51 -47.27
N ARG A 499 4.80 7.08 -46.43
CA ARG A 499 4.23 6.47 -45.22
C ARG A 499 3.23 5.35 -45.54
N GLU A 500 3.49 4.52 -46.53
CA GLU A 500 2.68 3.33 -46.77
C GLU A 500 3.05 2.24 -45.76
N PRO A 501 2.06 1.67 -45.05
CA PRO A 501 2.33 0.62 -44.07
C PRO A 501 2.90 -0.61 -44.78
N LEU A 502 4.14 -0.98 -44.45
CA LEU A 502 4.76 -2.25 -44.80
C LEU A 502 3.84 -3.44 -44.41
N LEU A 503 3.11 -3.95 -45.39
CA LEU A 503 2.25 -5.13 -45.24
C LEU A 503 3.12 -6.40 -45.23
N ILE A 504 2.91 -7.25 -44.22
CA ILE A 504 3.47 -8.61 -44.18
C ILE A 504 2.37 -9.58 -44.60
N GLY A 505 2.58 -10.30 -45.71
CA GLY A 505 1.69 -11.35 -46.21
C GLY A 505 2.24 -12.01 -47.48
N SER A 506 1.73 -13.20 -47.82
CA SER A 506 2.11 -14.04 -48.97
C SER A 506 1.91 -13.38 -50.35
N SER A 507 1.41 -12.15 -50.39
CA SER A 507 1.21 -11.32 -51.58
C SER A 507 2.34 -10.31 -51.84
N LEU A 508 3.51 -10.47 -51.21
CA LEU A 508 4.69 -9.65 -51.53
C LEU A 508 5.29 -10.06 -52.89
N PRO A 509 5.78 -9.11 -53.70
CA PRO A 509 6.57 -9.42 -54.89
C PRO A 509 7.72 -10.36 -54.54
N LYS A 510 8.02 -11.35 -55.41
CA LYS A 510 9.05 -12.38 -55.15
C LYS A 510 10.42 -11.82 -54.76
N THR A 511 10.74 -10.60 -55.19
CA THR A 511 11.95 -9.85 -54.83
C THR A 511 12.04 -9.54 -53.34
N TRP A 512 10.91 -9.31 -52.66
CA TRP A 512 10.83 -8.99 -51.23
C TRP A 512 10.81 -10.22 -50.32
N GLN A 513 10.40 -11.39 -50.83
CA GLN A 513 10.39 -12.64 -50.05
C GLN A 513 11.81 -13.12 -49.71
N LYS A 514 12.78 -12.91 -50.61
CA LYS A 514 14.20 -13.17 -50.34
C LYS A 514 14.74 -12.29 -49.21
N GLN A 515 14.36 -11.01 -49.17
CA GLN A 515 14.80 -10.06 -48.17
C GLN A 515 14.18 -10.33 -46.78
N GLN A 516 12.91 -10.74 -46.72
CA GLN A 516 12.29 -11.23 -45.49
C GLN A 516 12.98 -12.48 -44.92
N THR A 517 13.41 -13.39 -45.80
CA THR A 517 14.10 -14.62 -45.40
C THR A 517 15.49 -14.32 -44.81
N LEU A 518 16.23 -13.38 -45.42
CA LEU A 518 17.53 -12.91 -44.92
C LEU A 518 17.41 -12.18 -43.58
N ALA A 519 16.42 -11.28 -43.45
CA ALA A 519 16.14 -10.62 -42.18
C ALA A 519 15.78 -11.66 -41.09
N PHE A 520 14.97 -12.66 -41.41
CA PHE A 520 14.60 -13.74 -40.48
C PHE A 520 15.83 -14.54 -40.00
N GLN A 521 16.75 -14.86 -40.91
CA GLN A 521 17.98 -15.60 -40.58
C GLN A 521 18.94 -14.81 -39.67
N LEU A 522 18.98 -13.48 -39.78
CA LEU A 522 19.85 -12.62 -38.96
C LEU A 522 19.40 -12.46 -37.51
N ILE A 523 18.10 -12.45 -37.22
CA ILE A 523 17.55 -12.23 -35.86
C ILE A 523 17.17 -13.51 -35.12
N HIS A 524 17.09 -14.66 -35.81
CA HIS A 524 16.77 -15.95 -35.20
C HIS A 524 17.77 -16.41 -34.11
N PRO A 525 19.09 -16.22 -34.24
CA PRO A 525 20.07 -16.67 -33.23
C PRO A 525 20.00 -15.93 -31.89
N TYR A 526 19.37 -14.75 -31.86
CA TYR A 526 19.35 -13.86 -30.69
C TYR A 526 18.05 -13.97 -29.87
N GLU A 527 17.17 -14.93 -30.17
CA GLU A 527 15.81 -15.08 -29.59
C GLU A 527 14.90 -13.83 -29.72
N LEU A 528 15.32 -12.82 -30.48
CA LEU A 528 14.59 -11.56 -30.70
C LEU A 528 13.34 -11.75 -31.58
N TRP A 529 13.20 -12.90 -32.24
CA TRP A 529 12.05 -13.26 -33.06
C TRP A 529 10.71 -13.16 -32.32
N THR A 530 10.64 -13.53 -31.04
CA THR A 530 9.38 -13.40 -30.28
C THR A 530 9.01 -11.96 -29.95
N ILE A 531 10.01 -11.08 -29.82
CA ILE A 531 9.83 -9.64 -29.60
C ILE A 531 9.46 -8.95 -30.91
N TRP A 532 10.12 -9.31 -32.01
CA TRP A 532 9.82 -8.81 -33.36
C TRP A 532 8.45 -9.28 -33.84
N LYS A 533 8.11 -10.57 -33.71
CA LYS A 533 6.79 -11.13 -34.03
C LYS A 533 5.67 -10.50 -33.19
N ARG A 534 5.87 -10.28 -31.88
CA ARG A 534 4.91 -9.54 -31.04
C ARG A 534 4.77 -8.08 -31.42
N ARG A 535 5.84 -7.43 -31.90
CA ARG A 535 5.82 -6.02 -32.32
C ARG A 535 5.24 -5.85 -33.72
N CYS A 536 5.57 -6.69 -34.69
CA CYS A 536 4.94 -6.74 -36.01
C CYS A 536 3.46 -7.11 -35.92
N GLN A 537 3.06 -8.05 -35.05
CA GLN A 537 1.64 -8.32 -34.78
C GLN A 537 0.91 -7.14 -34.10
N GLN A 538 1.62 -6.26 -33.39
CA GLN A 538 1.08 -4.99 -32.88
C GLN A 538 1.01 -3.89 -33.95
N THR A 539 1.80 -4.00 -35.03
CA THR A 539 1.76 -3.10 -36.18
C THR A 539 0.73 -3.52 -37.22
N ILE A 540 0.50 -4.83 -37.42
CA ILE A 540 -0.52 -5.41 -38.30
C ILE A 540 -1.94 -5.34 -37.69
N ALA A 541 -2.03 -5.10 -36.37
CA ALA A 541 -3.28 -4.79 -35.67
C ALA A 541 -3.61 -3.29 -35.61
N LYS A 542 -2.84 -2.45 -36.32
CA LYS A 542 -3.19 -1.09 -36.72
C LYS A 542 -3.50 -1.09 -38.20
#